data_AF-A0A8B3D7V8-F1
#
_entry.id   AF-A0A8B3D7V8-F1
#
_cell.length_a   1.000
_cell.length_b   1.000
_cell.length_c   1.000
_cell.angle_alpha   90.00
_cell.angle_beta   90.00
_cell.angle_gamma   90.00
#
_symmetry.space_group_name_H-M   'P 1'
#
loop_
_entity.id
_entity.type
_entity.pdbx_description
1 polymer ?
#
loop_
_entity_poly.entity_id
_entity_poly.type
_entity_poly.pdbx_seq_one_letter_code
_entity_poly.pdbx_strand_id
1 'polypeptide(L)'
;MQSDIEICRNTPLSSIATVAANAGLLPHEFDTHGKHKAKVHPQCLERLNTNTNQDGKLVLVTAITPTPLGEGKTVTTIGLSQGLSKINQSVMACIRQPSMGPVFGVKGGAAGGGYSQVAPMEELNLHLTGDIHAVTAAHNLASAALDARLYHEQREGYAAFEARTGLKALKIDVDRITWKRVMDHNDRALRMVKIGLNEEGKTINGFERSEGFDISAASELMAILA
;
A
#
# COMPACT_ATOMS: atom_id res chain seq x y z
N MET A 1 -31.18 -7.10 11.17
CA MET A 1 -29.94 -7.80 10.78
C MET A 1 -28.79 -6.96 11.31
N GLN A 2 -27.78 -7.56 11.94
CA GLN A 2 -26.60 -6.80 12.41
C GLN A 2 -25.85 -6.25 11.20
N SER A 3 -25.32 -5.03 11.34
CA SER A 3 -24.41 -4.44 10.36
C SER A 3 -23.04 -5.13 10.38
N ASP A 4 -22.29 -5.01 9.30
CA ASP A 4 -20.96 -5.63 9.18
C ASP A 4 -20.01 -5.24 10.32
N ILE A 5 -20.03 -3.97 10.74
CA ILE A 5 -19.20 -3.48 11.83
C ILE A 5 -19.62 -4.03 13.20
N GLU A 6 -20.93 -4.22 13.42
CA GLU A 6 -21.44 -4.83 14.66
C GLU A 6 -21.04 -6.29 14.76
N ILE A 7 -21.09 -7.03 13.64
CA ILE A 7 -20.61 -8.41 13.58
C ILE A 7 -19.10 -8.45 13.92
N CYS A 8 -18.30 -7.57 13.30
CA CYS A 8 -16.86 -7.52 13.55
C CYS A 8 -16.53 -7.22 15.02
N ARG A 9 -17.18 -6.24 15.64
CA ARG A 9 -16.89 -5.80 17.02
C ARG A 9 -17.31 -6.81 18.08
N ASN A 10 -18.38 -7.55 17.82
CA ASN A 10 -18.88 -8.56 18.76
C ASN A 10 -18.17 -9.91 18.61
N THR A 11 -17.31 -10.09 17.59
CA THR A 11 -16.61 -11.34 17.36
C THR A 11 -15.38 -11.45 18.28
N PRO A 12 -15.27 -12.49 19.12
CA PRO A 12 -14.08 -12.71 19.93
C PRO A 12 -12.90 -13.09 19.03
N LEU A 13 -11.83 -12.30 19.10
CA LEU A 13 -10.62 -12.51 18.29
C LEU A 13 -9.56 -13.27 19.07
N SER A 14 -8.96 -14.27 18.44
CA SER A 14 -7.72 -14.87 18.92
C SER A 14 -6.57 -13.87 18.86
N SER A 15 -5.55 -14.06 19.70
CA SER A 15 -4.31 -13.30 19.56
C SER A 15 -3.64 -13.63 18.23
N ILE A 16 -2.95 -12.66 17.64
CA ILE A 16 -2.22 -12.90 16.40
C ILE A 16 -1.10 -13.93 16.57
N ALA A 17 -0.49 -14.00 17.77
CA ALA A 17 0.51 -15.02 18.08
C ALA A 17 -0.07 -16.44 18.01
N THR A 18 -1.32 -16.63 18.46
CA THR A 18 -2.04 -17.90 18.31
C THR A 18 -2.27 -18.23 16.83
N VAL A 19 -2.69 -17.25 16.03
CA VAL A 19 -2.91 -17.44 14.59
C VAL A 19 -1.59 -17.78 13.88
N ALA A 20 -0.50 -17.09 14.21
CA ALA A 20 0.83 -17.34 13.65
C ALA A 20 1.35 -18.74 14.00
N ALA A 21 1.19 -19.17 15.25
CA ALA A 21 1.57 -20.52 15.68
C ALA A 21 0.77 -21.60 14.94
N ASN A 22 -0.54 -21.40 14.78
CA ASN A 22 -1.40 -22.31 14.00
C ASN A 22 -1.03 -22.35 12.51
N ALA A 23 -0.45 -21.26 11.98
CA ALA A 23 0.09 -21.20 10.62
C ALA A 23 1.50 -21.81 10.50
N GLY A 24 2.12 -22.28 11.59
CA GLY A 24 3.45 -22.90 11.59
C GLY A 24 4.61 -21.91 11.63
N LEU A 25 4.38 -20.65 12.02
CA LEU A 25 5.43 -19.66 12.25
C LEU A 25 6.07 -19.85 13.63
N LEU A 26 7.40 -19.67 13.69
CA LEU A 26 8.16 -19.67 14.93
C LEU A 26 8.09 -18.29 15.62
N PRO A 27 8.25 -18.21 16.95
CA PRO A 27 8.12 -16.94 17.68
C PRO A 27 9.07 -15.81 17.26
N HIS A 28 10.18 -16.14 16.59
CA HIS A 28 11.18 -15.17 16.12
C HIS A 28 11.01 -14.81 14.63
N GLU A 29 9.97 -15.31 13.96
CA GLU A 29 9.71 -15.10 12.53
C GLU A 29 8.62 -14.04 12.28
N PHE A 30 8.15 -13.37 13.32
CA PHE A 30 7.17 -12.30 13.18
C PHE A 30 7.25 -11.30 14.32
N ASP A 31 6.93 -10.05 14.01
CA ASP A 31 6.76 -8.99 14.99
C ASP A 31 5.28 -8.63 15.14
N THR A 32 4.79 -8.60 16.37
CA THR A 32 3.40 -8.23 16.64
C THR A 32 3.21 -6.71 16.58
N HIS A 33 2.13 -6.27 15.94
CA HIS A 33 1.65 -4.89 15.88
C HIS A 33 0.34 -4.77 16.66
N GLY A 34 0.47 -4.78 17.99
CA GLY A 34 -0.65 -4.93 18.90
C GLY A 34 -1.11 -6.38 19.00
N LYS A 35 -2.35 -6.60 19.47
CA LYS A 35 -2.84 -7.95 19.82
C LYS A 35 -3.26 -8.82 18.64
N HIS A 36 -3.67 -8.20 17.53
CA HIS A 36 -4.38 -8.87 16.44
C HIS A 36 -3.73 -8.70 15.05
N LYS A 37 -2.51 -8.15 14.98
CA LYS A 37 -1.77 -7.96 13.72
C LYS A 37 -0.30 -8.28 13.91
N ALA A 38 0.37 -8.75 12.88
CA ALA A 38 1.81 -9.02 12.89
C ALA A 38 2.40 -8.84 11.49
N LYS A 39 3.69 -8.51 11.41
CA LYS A 39 4.48 -8.62 10.20
C LYS A 39 5.31 -9.88 10.27
N VAL A 40 5.28 -10.68 9.21
CA VAL A 40 6.09 -11.90 9.08
C VAL A 40 7.43 -11.53 8.47
N HIS A 41 8.50 -12.06 9.03
CA HIS A 41 9.87 -11.90 8.54
C HIS A 41 10.09 -12.76 7.31
N PRO A 42 10.54 -12.22 6.16
CA PRO A 42 10.79 -13.01 4.94
C PRO A 42 11.81 -14.14 5.14
N GLN A 43 12.69 -14.04 6.14
CA GLN A 43 13.69 -15.05 6.49
C GLN A 43 13.06 -16.41 6.82
N CYS A 44 11.79 -16.46 7.23
CA CYS A 44 11.09 -17.73 7.44
C CYS A 44 11.06 -18.58 6.15
N LEU A 45 11.12 -17.93 4.98
CA LEU A 45 11.18 -18.61 3.69
C LEU A 45 12.46 -19.42 3.53
N GLU A 46 13.59 -19.05 4.14
CA GLU A 46 14.83 -19.82 4.07
C GLU A 46 14.68 -21.18 4.78
N ARG A 47 14.01 -21.18 5.93
CA ARG A 47 13.66 -22.40 6.67
C ARG A 47 12.64 -23.26 5.92
N LEU A 48 11.68 -22.61 5.25
CA LEU A 48 10.63 -23.29 4.50
C LEU A 48 11.11 -23.79 3.14
N ASN A 49 12.13 -23.18 2.56
CA ASN A 49 12.72 -23.55 1.27
C ASN A 49 13.69 -24.74 1.40
N THR A 50 13.19 -25.85 1.93
CA THR A 50 13.88 -27.14 1.94
C THR A 50 13.28 -28.04 0.85
N ASN A 51 14.11 -28.93 0.29
CA ASN A 51 13.68 -29.91 -0.74
C ASN A 51 12.55 -30.87 -0.30
N THR A 52 12.15 -30.81 0.97
CA THR A 52 11.09 -31.63 1.56
C THR A 52 9.74 -30.92 1.62
N ASN A 53 9.71 -29.59 1.53
CA ASN A 53 8.47 -28.83 1.60
C ASN A 53 7.93 -28.62 0.19
N GLN A 54 6.77 -29.22 -0.09
CA GLN A 54 6.05 -28.98 -1.34
C GLN A 54 5.14 -27.77 -1.18
N ASP A 55 5.04 -26.97 -2.23
CA ASP A 55 4.08 -25.87 -2.28
C ASP A 55 2.65 -26.38 -2.09
N GLY A 56 1.85 -25.61 -1.34
CA GLY A 56 0.42 -25.84 -1.20
C GLY A 56 -0.35 -25.65 -2.51
N LYS A 57 -1.64 -25.96 -2.49
CA LYS A 57 -2.52 -25.68 -3.64
C LYS A 57 -2.89 -24.21 -3.68
N LEU A 58 -2.67 -23.56 -4.82
CA LEU A 58 -3.10 -22.19 -5.08
C LEU A 58 -4.52 -22.17 -5.66
N VAL A 59 -5.44 -21.51 -4.97
CA VAL A 59 -6.82 -21.31 -5.43
C VAL A 59 -7.04 -19.82 -5.70
N LEU A 60 -7.25 -19.47 -6.97
CA LEU A 60 -7.53 -18.10 -7.39
C LEU A 60 -9.04 -17.84 -7.44
N VAL A 61 -9.51 -16.86 -6.67
CA VAL A 61 -10.90 -16.40 -6.73
C VAL A 61 -10.99 -15.18 -7.65
N THR A 62 -11.77 -15.29 -8.73
CA THR A 62 -12.08 -14.21 -9.67
C THR A 62 -13.59 -13.94 -9.72
N ALA A 63 -13.99 -12.90 -10.44
CA ALA A 63 -15.38 -12.53 -10.64
C ALA A 63 -15.63 -12.10 -12.09
N ILE A 64 -16.91 -12.01 -12.46
CA ILE A 64 -17.35 -11.39 -13.71
C ILE A 64 -17.02 -9.89 -13.74
N THR A 65 -17.28 -9.23 -14.88
CA THR A 65 -17.18 -7.78 -15.00
C THR A 65 -18.00 -7.09 -13.90
N PRO A 66 -17.43 -6.15 -13.13
CA PRO A 66 -18.13 -5.52 -12.02
C PRO A 66 -19.41 -4.80 -12.43
N THR A 67 -20.41 -4.89 -11.57
CA THR A 67 -21.72 -4.24 -11.69
C THR A 67 -21.99 -3.35 -10.46
N PRO A 68 -22.92 -2.39 -10.54
CA PRO A 68 -23.29 -1.58 -9.38
C PRO A 68 -23.84 -2.37 -8.18
N LEU A 69 -24.27 -3.61 -8.38
CA LEU A 69 -24.83 -4.46 -7.32
C LEU A 69 -23.76 -5.13 -6.45
N GLY A 70 -22.50 -5.18 -6.92
CA GLY A 70 -21.39 -5.80 -6.23
C GLY A 70 -21.38 -7.32 -6.31
N GLU A 71 -20.21 -7.90 -6.59
CA GLU A 71 -20.07 -9.34 -6.86
C GLU A 71 -19.62 -10.15 -5.64
N GLY A 72 -19.26 -9.49 -4.54
CA GLY A 72 -18.88 -10.17 -3.30
C GLY A 72 -17.56 -10.95 -3.36
N LYS A 73 -16.66 -10.68 -4.31
CA LYS A 73 -15.40 -11.42 -4.50
C LYS A 73 -14.60 -11.66 -3.20
N THR A 74 -14.35 -10.60 -2.42
CA THR A 74 -13.62 -10.72 -1.15
C THR A 74 -14.38 -11.54 -0.11
N VAL A 75 -15.71 -11.40 -0.06
CA VAL A 75 -16.60 -12.20 0.80
C VAL A 75 -16.46 -13.67 0.45
N THR A 76 -16.47 -14.01 -0.84
CA THR A 76 -16.27 -15.37 -1.35
C THR A 76 -14.89 -15.91 -1.02
N THR A 77 -13.82 -15.12 -1.18
CA THR A 77 -12.46 -15.53 -0.80
C THR A 77 -12.39 -15.92 0.69
N ILE A 78 -12.91 -15.06 1.57
CA ILE A 78 -12.87 -15.30 3.02
C ILE A 78 -13.78 -16.48 3.40
N GLY A 79 -14.99 -16.53 2.86
CA GLY A 79 -15.94 -17.62 3.10
C GLY A 79 -15.44 -18.97 2.64
N LEU A 80 -14.74 -19.03 1.49
CA LEU A 80 -14.09 -20.24 1.01
C LEU A 80 -12.99 -20.72 1.98
N SER A 81 -12.12 -19.82 2.43
CA SER A 81 -11.08 -20.15 3.42
C SER A 81 -11.68 -20.61 4.75
N GLN A 82 -12.74 -19.95 5.23
CA GLN A 82 -13.48 -20.39 6.43
C GLN A 82 -14.08 -21.80 6.23
N GLY A 83 -14.69 -22.07 5.07
CA GLY A 83 -15.27 -23.37 4.73
C GLY A 83 -14.24 -24.49 4.64
N LEU A 84 -13.09 -24.23 4.00
CA LEU A 84 -11.97 -25.17 3.93
C LEU A 84 -11.41 -25.49 5.33
N SER A 85 -11.27 -24.48 6.19
CA SER A 85 -10.86 -24.68 7.57
C SER A 85 -11.88 -25.53 8.35
N LYS A 86 -13.19 -25.32 8.14
CA LYS A 86 -14.27 -26.12 8.77
C LYS A 86 -14.24 -27.60 8.41
N ILE A 87 -13.66 -27.96 7.26
CA ILE A 87 -13.45 -29.35 6.84
C ILE A 87 -12.01 -29.84 7.11
N ASN A 88 -11.32 -29.19 8.06
CA ASN A 88 -9.98 -29.54 8.54
C ASN A 88 -8.87 -29.45 7.49
N GLN A 89 -9.02 -28.59 6.48
CA GLN A 89 -7.92 -28.28 5.56
C GLN A 89 -7.07 -27.13 6.10
N SER A 90 -5.74 -27.23 5.94
CA SER A 90 -4.83 -26.11 6.18
C SER A 90 -4.99 -25.08 5.06
N VAL A 91 -5.34 -23.85 5.42
CA VAL A 91 -5.71 -22.80 4.46
C VAL A 91 -5.42 -21.41 5.01
N MET A 92 -4.99 -20.50 4.14
CA MET A 92 -4.82 -19.08 4.43
C MET A 92 -5.46 -18.26 3.30
N ALA A 93 -6.14 -17.17 3.66
CA ALA A 93 -6.65 -16.22 2.69
C ALA A 93 -5.63 -15.10 2.47
N CYS A 94 -5.26 -14.85 1.21
CA CYS A 94 -4.43 -13.70 0.83
C CYS A 94 -5.31 -12.64 0.17
N ILE A 95 -5.38 -11.45 0.76
CA ILE A 95 -6.16 -10.31 0.26
C ILE A 95 -5.30 -9.04 0.20
N ARG A 96 -5.71 -8.08 -0.63
CA ARG A 96 -5.02 -6.79 -0.75
C ARG A 96 -5.46 -5.85 0.38
N GLN A 97 -4.52 -5.08 0.91
CA GLN A 97 -4.84 -3.94 1.77
C GLN A 97 -5.65 -2.89 0.97
N PRO A 98 -6.77 -2.38 1.49
CA PRO A 98 -7.46 -1.25 0.88
C PRO A 98 -6.70 0.06 1.06
N SER A 99 -6.81 0.94 0.06
CA SER A 99 -6.47 2.36 0.22
C SER A 99 -7.40 3.01 1.24
N MET A 100 -6.85 3.91 2.05
CA MET A 100 -7.57 4.64 3.09
C MET A 100 -8.48 5.73 2.51
N GLY A 101 -8.08 6.38 1.41
CA GLY A 101 -8.83 7.47 0.79
C GLY A 101 -10.31 7.14 0.51
N PRO A 102 -10.62 6.01 -0.17
CA PRO A 102 -11.99 5.55 -0.43
C PRO A 102 -12.87 5.34 0.80
N VAL A 103 -12.29 5.02 1.95
CA VAL A 103 -13.02 4.76 3.21
C VAL A 103 -13.76 6.00 3.70
N PHE A 104 -13.19 7.18 3.47
CA PHE A 104 -13.82 8.48 3.79
C PHE A 104 -14.70 9.03 2.67
N GLY A 105 -14.90 8.24 1.60
CA GLY A 105 -15.77 8.57 0.47
C GLY A 105 -17.02 7.69 0.44
N VAL A 106 -17.33 7.17 -0.75
CA VAL A 106 -18.55 6.38 -1.01
C VAL A 106 -18.32 4.87 -0.80
N LYS A 107 -17.07 4.40 -0.81
CA LYS A 107 -16.78 2.97 -0.69
C LYS A 107 -16.66 2.58 0.78
N GLY A 108 -17.60 1.76 1.25
CA GLY A 108 -17.48 1.03 2.51
C GLY A 108 -16.29 0.07 2.51
N GLY A 109 -15.92 -0.41 3.70
CA GLY A 109 -14.68 -1.14 3.95
C GLY A 109 -14.46 -2.39 3.08
N ALA A 110 -13.20 -2.68 2.76
CA ALA A 110 -12.83 -3.77 1.84
C ALA A 110 -12.52 -5.10 2.54
N ALA A 111 -12.97 -5.27 3.79
CA ALA A 111 -12.59 -6.37 4.67
C ALA A 111 -13.45 -7.64 4.51
N GLY A 112 -14.29 -7.73 3.47
CA GLY A 112 -15.33 -8.76 3.36
C GLY A 112 -16.71 -8.20 3.75
N GLY A 113 -17.61 -9.07 4.23
CA GLY A 113 -18.98 -8.70 4.59
C GLY A 113 -19.75 -9.83 5.25
N GLY A 114 -20.80 -9.51 6.00
CA GLY A 114 -21.57 -10.47 6.80
C GLY A 114 -20.68 -11.20 7.82
N TYR A 115 -20.75 -12.54 7.84
CA TYR A 115 -19.90 -13.37 8.73
C TYR A 115 -18.56 -13.80 8.09
N SER A 116 -18.29 -13.35 6.86
CA SER A 116 -17.05 -13.63 6.13
C SER A 116 -16.25 -12.35 6.00
N GLN A 117 -15.54 -12.01 7.08
CA GLN A 117 -14.77 -10.79 7.24
C GLN A 117 -13.36 -11.06 7.75
N VAL A 118 -12.44 -10.13 7.48
CA VAL A 118 -11.15 -10.01 8.18
C VAL A 118 -11.29 -8.97 9.29
N ALA A 119 -10.85 -9.33 10.49
CA ALA A 119 -10.90 -8.47 11.67
C ALA A 119 -9.49 -8.25 12.26
N PRO A 120 -9.20 -7.07 12.86
CA PRO A 120 -10.11 -5.95 13.06
C PRO A 120 -10.34 -5.10 11.80
N MET A 121 -11.61 -4.92 11.43
CA MET A 121 -12.00 -4.24 10.17
C MET A 121 -11.57 -2.77 10.13
N GLU A 122 -11.68 -2.07 11.26
CA GLU A 122 -11.28 -0.65 11.37
C GLU A 122 -9.77 -0.46 11.18
N GLU A 123 -8.95 -1.37 11.69
CA GLU A 123 -7.51 -1.32 11.49
C GLU A 123 -7.13 -1.61 10.04
N LEU A 124 -7.79 -2.59 9.41
CA LEU A 124 -7.54 -2.93 8.00
C LEU A 124 -7.88 -1.79 7.03
N ASN A 125 -8.93 -1.03 7.31
CA ASN A 125 -9.38 0.07 6.45
C ASN A 125 -8.64 1.39 6.68
N LEU A 126 -7.90 1.52 7.78
CA LEU A 126 -7.16 2.74 8.11
C LEU A 126 -5.66 2.52 7.87
N HIS A 127 -4.86 2.60 8.92
CA HIS A 127 -3.40 2.60 8.80
C HIS A 127 -2.80 1.20 8.71
N LEU A 128 -3.55 0.16 9.10
CA LEU A 128 -3.09 -1.22 9.25
C LEU A 128 -1.72 -1.29 9.96
N THR A 129 -0.65 -1.54 9.21
CA THR A 129 0.74 -1.63 9.67
C THR A 129 1.65 -0.54 9.08
N GLY A 130 1.08 0.43 8.36
CA GLY A 130 1.79 1.57 7.78
C GLY A 130 2.35 1.34 6.38
N ASP A 131 1.97 0.26 5.70
CA ASP A 131 2.59 -0.15 4.42
C ASP A 131 2.36 0.89 3.31
N ILE A 132 1.12 1.37 3.16
CA ILE A 132 0.80 2.45 2.19
C ILE A 132 1.50 3.77 2.59
N HIS A 133 1.67 4.05 3.88
CA HIS A 133 2.42 5.22 4.34
C HIS A 133 3.89 5.13 3.92
N ALA A 134 4.50 3.96 4.07
CA ALA A 134 5.88 3.72 3.63
C ALA A 134 6.03 3.88 2.10
N VAL A 135 5.10 3.33 1.31
CA VAL A 135 5.07 3.52 -0.15
C VAL A 135 4.91 5.00 -0.51
N THR A 136 4.02 5.72 0.18
CA THR A 136 3.79 7.17 -0.02
C THR A 136 5.06 7.97 0.25
N ALA A 137 5.73 7.68 1.38
CA ALA A 137 6.97 8.34 1.76
C ALA A 137 8.10 8.07 0.76
N ALA A 138 8.28 6.81 0.35
CA ALA A 138 9.29 6.42 -0.63
C ALA A 138 9.04 7.08 -2.00
N HIS A 139 7.79 7.10 -2.47
CA HIS A 139 7.43 7.71 -3.74
C HIS A 139 7.70 9.22 -3.73
N ASN A 140 7.25 9.92 -2.68
CA ASN A 140 7.41 11.36 -2.58
C ASN A 140 8.86 11.77 -2.31
N LEU A 141 9.68 10.89 -1.70
CA LEU A 141 11.13 11.09 -1.60
C LEU A 141 11.78 11.10 -3.00
N ALA A 142 11.36 10.21 -3.91
CA ALA A 142 11.83 10.24 -5.29
C ALA A 142 11.44 11.54 -6.00
N SER A 143 10.19 12.00 -5.83
CA SER A 143 9.74 13.29 -6.39
C SER A 143 10.52 14.47 -5.81
N ALA A 144 10.81 14.46 -4.50
CA ALA A 144 11.61 15.49 -3.84
C ALA A 144 13.07 15.48 -4.31
N ALA A 145 13.68 14.30 -4.49
CA ALA A 145 15.03 14.16 -5.00
C ALA A 145 15.14 14.67 -6.45
N LEU A 146 14.13 14.41 -7.28
CA LEU A 146 14.05 14.92 -8.65
C LEU A 146 13.99 16.46 -8.67
N ASP A 147 13.13 17.08 -7.87
CA ASP A 147 13.05 18.54 -7.80
C ASP A 147 14.29 19.19 -7.18
N ALA A 148 14.92 18.55 -6.19
CA ALA A 148 16.19 18.99 -5.64
C ALA A 148 17.31 18.94 -6.69
N ARG A 149 17.31 17.90 -7.53
CA ARG A 149 18.25 17.76 -8.64
C ARG A 149 18.09 18.88 -9.67
N LEU A 150 16.85 19.14 -10.11
CA LEU A 150 16.52 20.25 -11.01
C LEU A 150 16.98 21.59 -10.44
N TYR A 151 16.65 21.85 -9.17
CA TYR A 151 17.03 23.06 -8.46
C TYR A 151 18.54 23.30 -8.51
N HIS A 152 19.33 22.31 -8.08
CA HIS A 152 20.78 22.46 -8.00
C HIS A 152 21.48 22.50 -9.35
N GLU A 153 20.96 21.80 -10.37
CA GLU A 153 21.55 21.83 -11.73
C GLU A 153 21.36 23.19 -12.41
N GLN A 154 20.20 23.82 -12.23
CA GLN A 154 19.85 25.00 -13.01
C GLN A 154 20.10 26.32 -12.27
N ARG A 155 20.15 26.33 -10.92
CA ARG A 155 20.33 27.56 -10.13
C ARG A 155 21.57 28.37 -10.48
N GLU A 156 22.72 27.70 -10.63
CA GLU A 156 24.02 28.32 -10.97
C GLU A 156 24.52 27.86 -12.35
N GLY A 157 23.71 27.06 -13.05
CA GLY A 157 24.04 26.44 -14.33
C GLY A 157 24.76 25.09 -14.21
N TYR A 158 24.67 24.30 -15.28
CA TYR A 158 25.13 22.91 -15.30
C TYR A 158 26.64 22.76 -15.03
N ALA A 159 27.47 23.65 -15.57
CA ALA A 159 28.92 23.60 -15.37
C ALA A 159 29.31 23.84 -13.90
N ALA A 160 28.66 24.80 -13.25
CA ALA A 160 28.88 25.08 -11.82
C ALA A 160 28.41 23.90 -10.95
N PHE A 161 27.27 23.29 -11.31
CA PHE A 161 26.77 22.09 -10.65
C PHE A 161 27.77 20.92 -10.76
N GLU A 162 28.27 20.63 -11.96
CA GLU A 162 29.24 19.56 -12.21
C GLU A 162 30.55 19.80 -11.44
N ALA A 163 31.08 21.03 -11.48
CA ALA A 163 32.30 21.39 -10.76
C ALA A 163 32.16 21.28 -9.24
N ARG A 164 30.99 21.68 -8.70
CA ARG A 164 30.73 21.68 -7.24
C ARG A 164 30.46 20.28 -6.68
N THR A 165 29.79 19.42 -7.45
CA THR A 165 29.30 18.13 -6.95
C THR A 165 30.10 16.93 -7.45
N GLY A 166 30.85 17.09 -8.55
CA GLY A 166 31.48 15.97 -9.26
C GLY A 166 30.49 15.06 -10.00
N LEU A 167 29.19 15.39 -10.01
CA LEU A 167 28.15 14.61 -10.68
C LEU A 167 27.86 15.21 -12.06
N LYS A 168 27.76 14.36 -13.09
CA LYS A 168 27.33 14.76 -14.43
C LYS A 168 25.91 15.36 -14.40
N ALA A 169 25.68 16.51 -15.04
CA ALA A 169 24.36 17.10 -15.18
C ALA A 169 23.44 16.22 -16.05
N LEU A 170 22.21 16.00 -15.59
CA LEU A 170 21.21 15.18 -16.25
C LEU A 170 20.39 15.99 -17.25
N LYS A 171 20.28 17.32 -17.06
CA LYS A 171 19.59 18.24 -17.97
C LYS A 171 18.14 17.78 -18.22
N ILE A 172 17.44 17.46 -17.14
CA ILE A 172 16.06 16.96 -17.18
C ILE A 172 15.14 18.04 -17.76
N ASP A 173 14.37 17.65 -18.78
CA ASP A 173 13.29 18.47 -19.36
C ASP A 173 12.07 18.43 -18.44
N VAL A 174 11.70 19.58 -17.88
CA VAL A 174 10.64 19.70 -16.88
C VAL A 174 9.25 19.34 -17.43
N ASP A 175 9.04 19.52 -18.74
CA ASP A 175 7.76 19.25 -19.39
C ASP A 175 7.58 17.75 -19.70
N ARG A 176 8.62 16.94 -19.52
CA ARG A 176 8.63 15.49 -19.77
C ARG A 176 8.69 14.65 -18.50
N ILE A 177 8.60 15.26 -17.32
CA ILE A 177 8.56 14.53 -16.06
C ILE A 177 7.23 13.78 -15.97
N THR A 178 7.29 12.46 -15.98
CA THR A 178 6.12 11.57 -15.80
C THR A 178 5.90 11.17 -14.35
N TRP A 179 6.95 11.28 -13.52
CA TRP A 179 6.90 10.93 -12.10
C TRP A 179 6.17 12.01 -11.31
N LYS A 180 4.96 11.68 -10.86
CA LYS A 180 4.11 12.55 -10.06
C LYS A 180 4.45 12.47 -8.56
N ARG A 181 3.61 13.06 -7.73
CA ARG A 181 3.54 12.77 -6.29
C ARG A 181 2.35 11.89 -5.97
N VAL A 182 2.29 11.36 -4.75
CA VAL A 182 1.14 10.56 -4.30
C VAL A 182 0.65 10.94 -2.91
N MET A 183 -0.64 10.71 -2.68
CA MET A 183 -1.31 10.86 -1.39
C MET A 183 -2.43 9.84 -1.26
N ASP A 184 -2.59 9.20 -0.10
CA ASP A 184 -3.64 8.19 0.11
C ASP A 184 -4.98 8.81 0.54
N HIS A 185 -5.39 9.85 -0.17
CA HIS A 185 -6.67 10.55 0.04
C HIS A 185 -7.37 10.79 -1.29
N ASN A 186 -8.71 10.87 -1.22
CA ASN A 186 -9.53 11.24 -2.37
C ASN A 186 -9.52 12.76 -2.57
N ASP A 187 -8.40 13.32 -3.02
CA ASP A 187 -8.28 14.76 -3.28
C ASP A 187 -8.23 15.05 -4.79
N ARG A 188 -9.35 15.56 -5.33
CA ARG A 188 -9.42 15.92 -6.75
C ARG A 188 -8.74 17.25 -7.08
N ALA A 189 -8.51 18.12 -6.10
CA ALA A 189 -7.90 19.44 -6.32
C ALA A 189 -6.42 19.31 -6.67
N LEU A 190 -5.78 18.23 -6.25
CA LEU A 190 -4.35 17.96 -6.50
C LEU A 190 -4.05 17.27 -7.84
N ARG A 191 -5.06 17.00 -8.68
CA ARG A 191 -4.85 16.31 -9.98
C ARG A 191 -3.96 17.09 -10.94
N MET A 192 -4.08 18.41 -10.95
CA MET A 192 -3.32 19.32 -11.80
C MET A 192 -2.92 20.52 -10.95
N VAL A 193 -1.63 20.63 -10.63
CA VAL A 193 -1.10 21.69 -9.79
C VAL A 193 0.12 22.34 -10.44
N LYS A 194 0.47 23.54 -9.98
CA LYS A 194 1.74 24.20 -10.29
C LYS A 194 2.54 24.27 -8.99
N ILE A 195 3.77 23.75 -9.02
CA ILE A 195 4.67 23.72 -7.87
C ILE A 195 5.86 24.64 -8.09
N GLY A 196 6.67 24.86 -7.04
CA GLY A 196 7.91 25.63 -7.13
C GLY A 196 7.69 27.12 -7.41
N LEU A 197 6.49 27.64 -7.12
CA LEU A 197 6.16 29.07 -7.30
C LEU A 197 7.09 29.94 -6.47
N ASN A 198 7.58 31.02 -7.09
CA ASN A 198 8.44 31.99 -6.42
C ASN A 198 7.75 33.35 -6.33
N GLU A 199 8.14 34.12 -5.32
CA GLU A 199 7.87 35.56 -5.31
C GLU A 199 8.67 36.25 -6.42
N GLU A 200 8.20 37.42 -6.86
CA GLU A 200 8.87 38.20 -7.90
C GLU A 200 10.34 38.47 -7.54
N GLY A 201 11.25 38.17 -8.48
CA GLY A 201 12.69 38.34 -8.30
C GLY A 201 13.38 37.31 -7.39
N LYS A 202 12.66 36.31 -6.86
CA LYS A 202 13.24 35.23 -6.04
C LYS A 202 13.27 33.90 -6.80
N THR A 203 14.19 33.03 -6.41
CA THR A 203 14.35 31.67 -6.98
C THR A 203 14.59 30.64 -5.87
N ILE A 204 14.04 30.87 -4.68
CA ILE A 204 14.34 30.09 -3.47
C ILE A 204 13.51 28.80 -3.35
N ASN A 205 12.33 28.75 -3.99
CA ASN A 205 11.36 27.66 -3.83
C ASN A 205 11.50 26.53 -4.87
N GLY A 206 12.51 26.62 -5.75
CA GLY A 206 12.69 25.67 -6.86
C GLY A 206 12.20 26.25 -8.19
N PHE A 207 12.05 25.36 -9.17
CA PHE A 207 11.61 25.69 -10.52
C PHE A 207 10.10 25.49 -10.66
N GLU A 208 9.45 26.47 -11.29
CA GLU A 208 8.03 26.39 -11.58
C GLU A 208 7.76 25.32 -12.65
N ARG A 209 6.93 24.34 -12.33
CA ARG A 209 6.48 23.32 -13.29
C ARG A 209 5.08 22.82 -12.98
N SER A 210 4.44 22.25 -14.01
CA SER A 210 3.22 21.48 -13.84
C SER A 210 3.52 20.16 -13.12
N GLU A 211 2.57 19.73 -12.29
CA GLU A 211 2.66 18.52 -11.47
C GLU A 211 1.24 17.97 -11.22
N GLY A 212 1.15 16.75 -10.71
CA GLY A 212 -0.09 16.21 -10.17
C GLY A 212 0.15 15.24 -9.01
N PHE A 213 -0.95 14.86 -8.37
CA PHE A 213 -0.97 13.79 -7.37
C PHE A 213 -1.88 12.67 -7.83
N ASP A 214 -1.38 11.44 -7.72
CA ASP A 214 -2.19 10.22 -7.84
C ASP A 214 -2.44 9.62 -6.44
N ILE A 215 -3.41 8.72 -6.33
CA ILE A 215 -3.64 8.00 -5.07
C ILE A 215 -2.46 7.06 -4.79
N SER A 216 -2.02 6.92 -3.54
CA SER A 216 -0.82 6.12 -3.21
C SER A 216 -0.89 4.66 -3.70
N ALA A 217 -2.07 4.07 -3.75
CA ALA A 217 -2.26 2.73 -4.31
C ALA A 217 -2.04 2.63 -5.83
N ALA A 218 -1.98 3.76 -6.55
CA ALA A 218 -1.65 3.85 -7.98
C ALA A 218 -0.15 4.10 -8.24
N SER A 219 0.66 4.27 -7.20
CA SER A 219 2.10 4.41 -7.30
C SER A 219 2.73 3.21 -8.02
N GLU A 220 3.69 3.44 -8.91
CA GLU A 220 4.51 2.36 -9.49
C GLU A 220 5.27 1.58 -8.41
N LEU A 221 5.67 2.23 -7.31
CA LEU A 221 6.30 1.54 -6.18
C LEU A 221 5.34 0.56 -5.49
N MET A 222 4.02 0.80 -5.55
CA MET A 222 3.04 -0.18 -5.05
C MET A 222 3.00 -1.42 -5.95
N ALA A 223 3.15 -1.23 -7.27
CA ALA A 223 3.21 -2.35 -8.22
C ALA A 223 4.51 -3.16 -8.08
N ILE A 224 5.64 -2.51 -7.77
CA ILE A 224 6.92 -3.18 -7.51
C ILE A 224 6.90 -3.97 -6.19
N LEU A 225 6.18 -3.47 -5.19
CA LEU A 225 6.04 -4.12 -3.88
C LEU A 225 5.15 -5.37 -3.92
N ALA A 226 4.16 -5.41 -4.82
CA ALA A 226 3.14 -6.46 -4.90
C ALA A 226 3.63 -7.71 -5.64
#